data_AF-A0A9R1TUM5-F1
#
_entry.id   AF-A0A9R1TUM5-F1
#
_cell.length_a   1.000
_cell.length_b   1.000
_cell.length_c   1.000
_cell.angle_alpha   90.00
_cell.angle_beta   90.00
_cell.angle_gamma   90.00
#
_symmetry.space_group_name_H-M   'P 1'
#
loop_
_entity.id
_entity.type
_entity.pdbx_description
1 polymer ?
#
loop_
_entity_poly.entity_id
_entity_poly.type
_entity_poly.pdbx_seq_one_letter_code
_entity_poly.pdbx_strand_id
1 'polypeptide(L)'
;MANLMRLGAAKFLRGLTRASSPKELVKRSINTSSKPPQASHTPAATCDEPLPQQSNNWISWGFSEDDETLDRFGAHLTFFTSVSLCLILGGTILAYTPDPKLREWAQREGYLQLRYREENGLPLISRNYIDPSKIYIPSDEELGDTEIII
;
A
#
# COMPACT_ATOMS: atom_id res chain seq x y z
N MET A 1 13.32 -31.53 -17.58
CA MET A 1 13.99 -30.21 -17.57
C MET A 1 13.41 -29.41 -16.40
N ALA A 2 13.93 -29.63 -15.19
CA ALA A 2 13.40 -29.04 -13.96
C ALA A 2 14.32 -27.89 -13.52
N ASN A 3 13.83 -26.65 -13.56
CA ASN A 3 14.55 -25.48 -13.07
C ASN A 3 14.24 -25.27 -11.58
N LEU A 4 15.18 -25.66 -10.73
CA LEU A 4 15.23 -25.33 -9.31
C LEU A 4 15.94 -23.98 -9.14
N MET A 5 15.17 -22.89 -8.97
CA MET A 5 15.73 -21.62 -8.52
C MET A 5 15.72 -21.57 -6.98
N ARG A 6 16.90 -21.79 -6.38
CA ARG A 6 17.19 -21.42 -4.99
C ARG A 6 17.61 -19.94 -4.95
N LEU A 7 16.80 -19.09 -4.37
CA LEU A 7 17.19 -17.76 -3.93
C LEU A 7 16.98 -17.69 -2.42
N GLY A 8 18.08 -17.73 -1.67
CA GLY A 8 18.06 -17.71 -0.22
C GLY A 8 19.27 -16.96 0.33
N ALA A 9 18.96 -16.10 1.31
CA ALA A 9 19.83 -15.44 2.28
C ALA A 9 20.56 -14.16 1.82
N ALA A 10 19.85 -13.04 2.00
CA ALA A 10 20.43 -11.75 2.31
C ALA A 10 21.28 -11.85 3.60
N LYS A 11 22.58 -11.55 3.49
CA LYS A 11 23.45 -11.19 4.61
C LYS A 11 24.21 -9.93 4.22
N PHE A 12 23.61 -8.77 4.42
CA PHE A 12 24.29 -7.49 4.23
C PHE A 12 24.02 -6.56 5.41
N LEU A 13 24.51 -6.93 6.59
CA LEU A 13 24.60 -6.03 7.76
C LEU A 13 25.77 -6.46 8.65
N ARG A 14 27.00 -6.14 8.26
CA ARG A 14 28.15 -6.01 9.18
C ARG A 14 29.16 -5.01 8.60
N GLY A 15 29.25 -3.83 9.19
CA GLY A 15 30.19 -2.79 8.78
C GLY A 15 30.01 -1.51 9.56
N LEU A 16 30.19 -1.60 10.89
CA LEU A 16 30.23 -0.47 11.81
C LEU A 16 31.40 0.49 11.47
N THR A 17 31.06 1.78 11.43
CA THR A 17 31.82 2.92 11.97
C THR A 17 33.31 3.04 11.62
N ARG A 18 33.62 3.94 10.67
CA ARG A 18 34.84 4.77 10.73
C ARG A 18 34.60 6.11 10.04
N ALA A 19 34.02 7.07 10.76
CA ALA A 19 34.01 8.46 10.33
C ALA A 19 35.32 9.12 10.79
N SER A 20 36.13 9.53 9.82
CA SER A 20 37.37 10.28 9.99
C SER A 20 37.08 11.71 10.46
N SER A 21 37.89 12.18 11.41
CA SER A 21 37.95 13.56 11.91
C SER A 21 37.93 14.61 10.80
N PRO A 22 37.04 15.62 10.84
CA PRO A 22 37.16 16.80 9.99
C PRO A 22 38.17 17.78 10.59
N LYS A 23 39.12 18.17 9.74
CA LYS A 23 40.16 19.17 10.01
C LYS A 23 39.53 20.52 10.32
N GLU A 24 40.04 21.16 11.38
CA GLU A 24 39.78 22.55 11.75
C GLU A 24 39.88 23.50 10.54
N LEU A 25 38.79 24.21 10.27
CA LEU A 25 38.80 25.36 9.38
C LEU A 25 38.91 26.62 10.23
N VAL A 26 40.14 27.11 10.40
CA VAL A 26 40.47 28.39 11.03
C VAL A 26 39.74 29.52 10.29
N LYS A 27 38.66 30.03 10.88
CA LYS A 27 38.05 31.30 10.46
C LYS A 27 38.68 32.41 11.28
N ARG A 28 39.51 33.23 10.62
CA ARG A 28 40.14 34.42 11.21
C ARG A 28 39.05 35.40 11.66
N SER A 29 39.06 35.76 12.95
CA SER A 29 38.24 36.85 13.48
C SER A 29 38.80 38.20 13.03
N ILE A 30 37.97 39.05 12.46
CA ILE A 30 38.27 40.49 12.39
C ILE A 30 37.34 41.17 13.39
N ASN A 31 37.87 41.39 14.59
CA ASN A 31 37.29 42.29 15.58
C ASN A 31 37.66 43.72 15.17
N THR A 32 36.68 44.52 14.74
CA THR A 32 36.78 45.97 14.84
C THR A 32 35.74 46.46 15.81
N SER A 33 36.23 46.77 17.00
CA SER A 33 35.52 47.37 18.13
C SER A 33 34.93 48.73 17.78
N SER A 34 33.70 48.99 18.20
CA SER A 34 33.32 50.21 18.93
C SER A 34 31.98 50.03 19.66
N LYS A 35 32.02 49.65 20.95
CA LYS A 35 30.93 49.98 21.89
C LYS A 35 31.11 51.44 22.35
N PRO A 36 30.09 52.20 22.85
CA PRO A 36 29.01 51.72 23.74
C PRO A 36 27.60 52.32 23.43
N PRO A 37 26.50 51.91 24.13
CA PRO A 37 26.20 52.43 25.46
C PRO A 37 25.81 51.36 26.49
N GLN A 38 25.99 51.74 27.75
CA GLN A 38 25.73 51.00 28.97
C GLN A 38 24.29 51.25 29.44
N ALA A 39 23.71 50.22 30.09
CA ALA A 39 22.82 50.27 31.25
C ALA A 39 21.46 51.00 31.10
N SER A 40 20.34 50.56 31.65
CA SER A 40 19.96 49.38 32.44
C SER A 40 18.52 49.65 32.84
N HIS A 41 17.54 48.91 32.31
CA HIS A 41 16.22 48.81 32.95
C HIS A 41 15.65 47.41 32.67
N THR A 42 15.85 46.49 33.61
CA THR A 42 14.83 45.48 33.93
C THR A 42 13.95 46.15 35.01
N PRO A 43 12.62 45.97 35.05
CA PRO A 43 12.03 44.64 35.17
C PRO A 43 10.67 44.47 34.45
N ALA A 44 10.43 43.28 33.87
CA ALA A 44 9.14 42.60 33.95
C ALA A 44 9.30 41.23 33.31
N ALA A 45 9.07 40.19 34.11
CA ALA A 45 8.96 38.83 33.65
C ALA A 45 7.84 38.74 32.61
N THR A 46 8.21 38.59 31.34
CA THR A 46 7.35 37.96 30.34
C THR A 46 7.96 36.60 30.11
N CYS A 47 7.18 35.54 30.34
CA CYS A 47 7.51 34.21 29.89
C CYS A 47 7.44 34.24 28.36
N ASP A 48 8.53 34.67 27.72
CA ASP A 48 8.70 34.60 26.28
C ASP A 48 8.99 33.13 25.93
N GLU A 49 7.92 32.39 25.67
CA GLU A 49 7.98 31.20 24.82
C GLU A 49 8.58 31.66 23.46
N PRO A 50 9.71 31.08 23.00
CA PRO A 50 10.33 31.52 21.77
C PRO A 50 9.44 31.12 20.60
N LEU A 51 8.58 32.04 20.16
CA LEU A 51 7.80 31.89 18.94
C LEU A 51 8.76 31.48 17.81
N PRO A 52 8.53 30.33 17.14
CA PRO A 52 9.40 29.87 16.09
C PRO A 52 9.50 30.96 15.04
N GLN A 53 10.73 31.23 14.60
CA GLN A 53 11.06 32.27 13.64
C GLN A 53 10.46 31.91 12.27
N GLN A 54 9.15 32.11 12.12
CA GLN A 54 8.43 31.88 10.88
C GLN A 54 9.00 32.83 9.82
N SER A 55 9.35 32.28 8.67
CA SER A 55 9.80 33.10 7.55
C SER A 55 8.65 34.00 7.09
N ASN A 56 8.92 35.29 6.84
CA ASN A 56 7.91 36.35 6.64
C ASN A 56 6.93 36.16 5.45
N ASN A 57 6.94 35.01 4.74
CA ASN A 57 6.02 34.69 3.65
C ASN A 57 5.75 33.16 3.54
N TRP A 58 5.66 32.47 4.67
CA TRP A 58 5.25 31.07 4.66
C TRP A 58 3.72 30.95 4.75
N ILE A 59 3.14 30.14 3.86
CA ILE A 59 1.74 29.70 3.88
C ILE A 59 1.71 28.22 4.28
N SER A 60 0.99 27.93 5.36
CA SER A 60 0.80 26.57 5.86
C SER A 60 -0.07 25.73 4.91
N TRP A 61 0.30 24.46 4.76
CA TRP A 61 -0.46 23.43 4.05
C TRP A 61 -1.62 22.87 4.89
N GLY A 62 -1.72 23.29 6.16
CA GLY A 62 -2.79 22.90 7.08
C GLY A 62 -2.47 21.67 7.94
N PHE A 63 -1.19 21.26 8.05
CA PHE A 63 -0.75 20.18 8.93
C PHE A 63 -0.16 20.69 10.25
N SER A 64 0.53 21.83 10.22
CA SER A 64 0.99 22.54 11.42
C SER A 64 0.92 24.06 11.21
N GLU A 65 0.42 24.76 12.22
CA GLU A 65 0.34 26.23 12.23
C GLU A 65 1.62 26.87 12.80
N ASP A 66 2.36 26.13 13.63
CA ASP A 66 3.48 26.68 14.40
C ASP A 66 4.82 26.49 13.66
N ASP A 67 5.02 25.33 13.03
CA ASP A 67 6.33 24.91 12.48
C ASP A 67 6.32 24.66 10.97
N GLU A 68 7.07 25.48 10.21
CA GLU A 68 7.18 25.42 8.74
C GLU A 68 7.75 24.09 8.22
N THR A 69 8.72 23.53 8.94
CA THR A 69 9.41 22.30 8.52
C THR A 69 8.53 21.07 8.71
N LEU A 70 7.79 21.01 9.83
CA LEU A 70 6.87 19.93 10.14
C LEU A 70 5.67 19.94 9.21
N ASP A 71 5.13 21.13 8.91
CA ASP A 71 4.01 21.28 8.00
C ASP A 71 4.34 20.80 6.57
N ARG A 72 5.50 21.21 6.02
CA ARG A 72 5.97 20.73 4.71
C ARG A 72 6.24 19.23 4.70
N PHE A 73 6.85 18.71 5.77
CA PHE A 73 7.11 17.27 5.87
C PHE A 73 5.80 16.48 5.91
N GLY A 74 4.81 16.93 6.68
CA GLY A 74 3.47 16.35 6.74
C GLY A 74 2.77 16.35 5.39
N ALA A 75 2.80 17.47 4.67
CA ALA A 75 2.25 17.56 3.32
C ALA A 75 2.93 16.59 2.35
N HIS A 76 4.26 16.60 2.25
CA HIS A 76 4.97 15.70 1.35
C HIS A 76 4.77 14.22 1.69
N LEU A 77 4.80 13.86 2.97
CA LEU A 77 4.57 12.50 3.41
C LEU A 77 3.15 12.03 3.08
N THR A 78 2.14 12.85 3.37
CA THR A 78 0.74 12.48 3.11
C THR A 78 0.45 12.34 1.63
N PHE A 79 0.91 13.27 0.78
CA PHE A 79 0.72 13.14 -0.67
C PHE A 79 1.50 11.96 -1.25
N PHE A 80 2.72 11.72 -0.78
CA PHE A 80 3.51 10.57 -1.23
C PHE A 80 2.87 9.23 -0.81
N THR A 81 2.47 9.10 0.45
CA THR A 81 1.87 7.86 0.95
C THR A 81 0.48 7.62 0.37
N SER A 82 -0.39 8.64 0.33
CA SER A 82 -1.76 8.48 -0.15
C SER A 82 -1.81 8.33 -1.68
N VAL A 83 -1.20 9.25 -2.43
CA VAL A 83 -1.30 9.24 -3.90
C VAL A 83 -0.37 8.19 -4.48
N SER A 84 0.92 8.23 -4.16
CA SER A 84 1.89 7.35 -4.81
C SER A 84 1.80 5.91 -4.29
N LEU A 85 1.70 5.70 -2.98
CA LEU A 85 1.66 4.35 -2.41
C LEU A 85 0.25 3.74 -2.44
N CYS A 86 -0.77 4.43 -1.93
CA CYS A 86 -2.10 3.83 -1.86
C CYS A 86 -2.82 3.83 -3.22
N LEU A 87 -2.87 4.96 -3.93
CA LEU A 87 -3.61 5.01 -5.20
C LEU A 87 -2.85 4.32 -6.33
N ILE A 88 -1.60 4.70 -6.60
CA ILE A 88 -0.86 4.14 -7.73
C ILE A 88 -0.43 2.71 -7.42
N LEU A 89 0.38 2.49 -6.38
CA LEU A 89 0.86 1.13 -6.08
C LEU A 89 -0.29 0.20 -5.67
N GLY A 90 -1.22 0.63 -4.82
CA GLY A 90 -2.41 -0.16 -4.49
C GLY A 90 -3.29 -0.46 -5.72
N GLY A 91 -3.49 0.53 -6.60
CA GLY A 91 -4.20 0.33 -7.87
C GLY A 91 -3.51 -0.67 -8.79
N THR A 92 -2.18 -0.63 -8.89
CA THR A 92 -1.43 -1.63 -9.68
C THR A 92 -1.55 -3.02 -9.09
N ILE A 93 -1.51 -3.19 -7.76
CA ILE A 93 -1.69 -4.50 -7.13
C ILE A 93 -3.08 -5.04 -7.49
N LEU A 94 -4.14 -4.23 -7.34
CA LEU A 94 -5.50 -4.65 -7.69
C LEU A 94 -5.64 -5.01 -9.17
N ALA A 95 -5.07 -4.20 -10.07
CA ALA A 95 -5.12 -4.44 -11.51
C ALA A 95 -4.42 -5.73 -11.94
N TYR A 96 -3.33 -6.10 -11.26
CA TYR A 96 -2.54 -7.31 -11.56
C TYR A 96 -2.81 -8.46 -10.57
N THR A 97 -3.85 -8.36 -9.73
CA THR A 97 -4.23 -9.49 -8.89
C THR A 97 -4.68 -10.67 -9.76
N PRO A 98 -4.27 -11.90 -9.42
CA PRO A 98 -4.72 -13.07 -10.15
C PRO A 98 -6.24 -13.18 -10.03
N ASP A 99 -6.89 -13.60 -11.13
CA ASP A 99 -8.34 -13.62 -11.27
C ASP A 99 -9.05 -14.30 -10.08
N PRO A 100 -9.68 -13.52 -9.18
CA PRO A 100 -10.24 -14.05 -7.95
C PRO A 100 -11.53 -14.83 -8.19
N LYS A 101 -12.16 -14.66 -9.35
CA LYS A 101 -13.44 -15.29 -9.70
C LYS A 101 -13.29 -16.39 -10.75
N LEU A 102 -12.05 -16.72 -11.13
CA LEU A 102 -11.73 -17.76 -12.12
C LEU A 102 -12.50 -17.60 -13.45
N ARG A 103 -12.83 -16.38 -13.86
CA ARG A 103 -13.52 -16.05 -15.11
C ARG A 103 -12.68 -16.41 -16.33
N GLU A 104 -11.40 -16.07 -16.33
CA GLU A 104 -10.47 -16.36 -17.42
C GLU A 104 -10.27 -17.88 -17.57
N TRP A 105 -10.19 -18.58 -16.43
CA TRP A 105 -10.14 -20.03 -16.42
C TRP A 105 -11.44 -20.65 -16.96
N ALA A 106 -12.60 -20.19 -16.47
CA ALA A 106 -13.89 -20.71 -16.89
C ALA A 106 -14.15 -20.47 -18.38
N GLN A 107 -13.72 -19.33 -18.93
CA GLN A 107 -13.81 -19.06 -20.36
C GLN A 107 -12.92 -20.01 -21.16
N ARG A 108 -11.66 -20.20 -20.74
CA ARG A 108 -10.74 -21.15 -21.40
C ARG A 108 -11.30 -22.58 -21.37
N GLU A 109 -11.73 -23.05 -20.21
CA GLU A 109 -12.25 -24.41 -20.03
C GLU A 109 -13.54 -24.61 -20.82
N GLY A 110 -14.41 -23.59 -20.86
CA GLY A 110 -15.62 -23.59 -21.68
C GLY A 110 -15.33 -23.81 -23.16
N TYR A 111 -14.33 -23.13 -23.73
CA TYR A 111 -13.94 -23.32 -25.13
C TYR A 111 -13.40 -24.74 -25.41
N LEU A 112 -12.59 -25.29 -24.50
CA LEU A 112 -12.07 -26.65 -24.64
C LEU A 112 -13.20 -27.68 -24.62
N GLN A 113 -14.11 -27.54 -23.66
CA GLN A 113 -15.25 -28.45 -23.54
C GLN A 113 -16.21 -28.34 -24.74
N LEU A 114 -16.39 -27.14 -25.28
CA LEU A 114 -17.22 -26.92 -26.47
C LEU A 114 -16.65 -27.67 -27.68
N ARG A 115 -15.35 -27.52 -27.94
CA ARG A 115 -14.65 -28.22 -29.03
C ARG A 115 -14.75 -29.72 -28.91
N TYR A 116 -14.51 -30.26 -27.72
CA TYR A 116 -14.67 -31.69 -27.47
C TYR A 116 -16.08 -32.18 -27.79
N ARG A 117 -17.12 -31.41 -27.44
CA ARG A 117 -18.51 -31.82 -27.71
C ARG A 117 -18.88 -31.70 -29.19
N GLU A 118 -18.38 -30.68 -29.88
CA GLU A 118 -18.55 -30.54 -31.33
C GLU A 118 -17.92 -31.71 -32.10
N GLU A 119 -16.69 -32.10 -31.75
CA GLU A 119 -15.96 -33.21 -32.39
C GLU A 119 -16.65 -34.56 -32.19
N ASN A 120 -17.23 -34.79 -31.01
CA ASN A 120 -17.97 -36.01 -30.72
C ASN A 120 -19.45 -35.95 -31.16
N GLY A 121 -19.92 -34.83 -31.72
CA GLY A 121 -21.31 -34.65 -32.14
C GLY A 121 -22.33 -34.66 -30.98
N LEU A 122 -21.91 -34.33 -29.75
CA LEU A 122 -22.80 -34.23 -28.59
C LEU A 122 -23.52 -32.88 -28.56
N PRO A 123 -24.69 -32.79 -27.89
CA PRO A 123 -25.32 -31.50 -27.62
C PRO A 123 -24.38 -30.62 -26.79
N LEU A 124 -24.33 -29.31 -27.13
CA LEU A 124 -23.42 -28.31 -26.55
C LEU A 124 -23.52 -28.27 -25.00
N ILE A 125 -24.74 -28.32 -24.48
CA ILE A 125 -25.04 -28.39 -23.04
C ILE A 125 -26.00 -29.55 -22.81
N SER A 126 -25.68 -30.41 -21.85
CA SER A 126 -26.60 -31.46 -21.42
C SER A 126 -27.73 -30.85 -20.58
N ARG A 127 -28.97 -31.29 -20.82
CA ARG A 127 -30.12 -30.87 -20.02
C ARG A 127 -29.99 -31.30 -18.56
N ASN A 128 -29.53 -32.52 -18.35
CA ASN A 128 -29.31 -33.06 -17.02
C ASN A 128 -27.85 -32.85 -16.65
N TYR A 129 -27.61 -32.21 -15.49
CA TYR A 129 -26.27 -32.09 -14.91
C TYR A 129 -25.81 -33.40 -14.29
N ILE A 130 -26.75 -34.11 -13.65
CA ILE A 130 -26.54 -35.42 -13.04
C ILE A 130 -27.12 -36.49 -13.97
N ASP A 131 -26.42 -37.60 -14.11
CA ASP A 131 -26.95 -38.77 -14.79
C ASP A 131 -28.17 -39.30 -14.02
N PRO A 132 -29.37 -39.38 -14.64
CA PRO A 132 -30.58 -39.82 -13.96
C PRO A 132 -30.46 -41.24 -13.40
N SER A 133 -29.56 -42.08 -13.95
CA SER A 133 -29.32 -43.43 -13.43
C SER A 133 -28.67 -43.44 -12.04
N LYS A 134 -28.02 -42.33 -11.63
CA LYS A 134 -27.41 -42.17 -10.31
C LYS A 134 -28.38 -41.62 -9.27
N ILE A 135 -29.56 -41.19 -9.68
CA ILE A 135 -30.58 -40.65 -8.80
C ILE A 135 -31.50 -41.81 -8.41
N TYR A 136 -31.45 -42.20 -7.13
CA TYR A 136 -32.43 -43.11 -6.58
C TYR A 136 -33.68 -42.31 -6.22
N ILE A 137 -34.77 -42.55 -6.95
CA ILE A 137 -36.08 -42.00 -6.64
C ILE A 137 -36.83 -43.10 -5.87
N PRO A 138 -37.21 -42.87 -4.60
CA PRO A 138 -38.04 -43.81 -3.86
C PRO A 138 -39.37 -44.02 -4.60
N SER A 139 -39.92 -45.24 -4.54
CA SER A 139 -41.21 -45.54 -5.17
C SER A 139 -42.36 -44.88 -4.41
N ASP A 140 -43.49 -44.68 -5.09
CA ASP A 140 -44.70 -44.06 -4.50
C ASP A 140 -45.20 -44.81 -3.25
N GLU A 141 -44.95 -46.12 -3.13
CA GLU A 141 -45.30 -46.93 -1.95
C GLU A 141 -44.42 -46.62 -0.72
N GLU A 142 -43.16 -46.24 -0.93
CA GLU A 142 -42.24 -45.83 0.15
C GLU A 142 -42.46 -44.38 0.58
N LEU A 143 -43.15 -43.58 -0.24
CA LEU A 143 -43.46 -42.16 0.02
C LEU A 143 -44.59 -41.95 1.05
N GLY A 144 -45.45 -42.96 1.26
CA GLY A 144 -46.56 -42.89 2.22
C GLY A 144 -47.45 -41.65 2.04
N ASP A 145 -47.90 -41.06 3.16
CA ASP A 145 -48.72 -39.84 3.20
C ASP A 145 -47.88 -38.55 3.26
N THR A 146 -46.70 -38.53 2.64
CA THR A 146 -45.88 -37.31 2.64
C THR A 146 -46.56 -36.26 1.76
N GLU A 147 -46.95 -35.12 2.35
CA GLU A 147 -47.57 -34.01 1.61
C GLU A 147 -46.64 -33.53 0.49
N ILE A 148 -47.07 -33.72 -0.76
CA ILE A 148 -46.38 -33.19 -1.92
C ILE A 148 -46.73 -31.69 -2.00
N ILE A 149 -45.82 -30.85 -1.52
CA ILE A 149 -45.92 -29.40 -1.69
C ILE A 149 -45.43 -29.08 -3.10
N ILE A 150 -46.35 -28.63 -3.96
CA ILE A 150 -46.10 -28.24 -5.36
C ILE A 150 -45.85 -26.73 -5.43
#